data_AF-A0A7S0MN79-F1
#
_entry.id   AF-A0A7S0MN79-F1
#
_cell.length_a   1.000
_cell.length_b   1.000
_cell.length_c   1.000
_cell.angle_alpha   90.00
_cell.angle_beta   90.00
_cell.angle_gamma   90.00
#
_symmetry.space_group_name_H-M   'P 1'
#
loop_
_entity.id
_entity.type
_entity.pdbx_description
1 polymer ?
#
loop_
_entity_poly.entity_id
_entity_poly.type
_entity_poly.pdbx_seq_one_letter_code
_entity_poly.pdbx_strand_id
1 'polypeptide(L)'
;VERARDALDRFARLGARIEAALLPATHAHFVRRWNLLRFKMQRASMYLSLHNYNTALFYARSLRHDVKAIRALVLRAGKFVHSYVACVNDPQGVLLGRAVYLLGGASLAIAAYLALHRLLAMRRSSKASFKKRL
;
A
#
# COMPACT_ATOMS: atom_id res chain seq x y z
N VAL A 1 -9.77 -20.68 -6.63
CA VAL A 1 -8.32 -20.69 -6.32
C VAL A 1 -7.64 -19.48 -6.96
N GLU A 2 -8.08 -19.06 -8.15
CA GLU A 2 -7.57 -17.87 -8.87
C GLU A 2 -7.46 -16.61 -8.02
N ARG A 3 -8.52 -16.18 -7.32
CA ARG A 3 -8.45 -14.93 -6.51
C ARG A 3 -7.35 -14.90 -5.45
N ALA A 4 -6.95 -16.05 -4.91
CA ALA A 4 -5.85 -16.12 -3.94
C ALA A 4 -4.48 -16.07 -4.65
N ARG A 5 -4.43 -16.64 -5.86
CA ARG A 5 -3.28 -16.57 -6.77
C ARG A 5 -3.05 -15.14 -7.26
N ASP A 6 -4.10 -14.47 -7.72
CA ASP A 6 -4.06 -13.07 -8.15
C ASP A 6 -3.61 -12.13 -7.03
N ALA A 7 -4.02 -12.40 -5.79
CA ALA A 7 -3.56 -11.67 -4.63
C ALA A 7 -2.05 -11.87 -4.42
N LEU A 8 -1.57 -13.12 -4.50
CA LEU A 8 -0.14 -13.46 -4.39
C LEU A 8 0.71 -12.81 -5.50
N ASP A 9 0.23 -12.82 -6.74
CA ASP A 9 0.95 -12.24 -7.87
C ASP A 9 1.05 -10.71 -7.75
N ARG A 10 0.02 -10.06 -7.20
CA ARG A 10 0.09 -8.62 -6.88
C ARG A 10 1.13 -8.34 -5.80
N PHE A 11 1.23 -9.18 -4.77
CA PHE A 11 2.26 -9.05 -3.73
C PHE A 11 3.68 -9.18 -4.31
N ALA A 12 3.89 -10.16 -5.18
CA ALA A 12 5.18 -10.38 -5.83
C ALA A 12 5.62 -9.17 -6.68
N ARG A 13 4.69 -8.53 -7.40
CA ARG A 13 4.97 -7.33 -8.21
C ARG A 13 5.33 -6.10 -7.37
N LEU A 14 4.86 -6.02 -6.12
CA LEU A 14 5.14 -4.93 -5.19
C LEU A 14 6.45 -5.15 -4.39
N GLY A 15 7.18 -6.24 -4.64
CA GLY A 15 8.41 -6.58 -3.90
C GLY A 15 8.18 -6.94 -2.42
N ALA A 16 6.94 -6.95 -1.96
CA ALA A 16 6.57 -7.26 -0.58
C ALA A 16 6.45 -8.77 -0.42
N ARG A 17 7.37 -9.37 0.34
CA ARG A 17 7.23 -10.76 0.78
C ARG A 17 5.96 -10.90 1.61
N ILE A 18 5.30 -12.05 1.53
CA ILE A 18 4.05 -12.35 2.27
C ILE A 18 4.22 -12.06 3.77
N GLU A 19 5.43 -12.22 4.32
CA GLU A 19 5.75 -11.92 5.71
C GLU A 19 5.57 -10.43 6.07
N ALA A 20 5.80 -9.51 5.13
CA ALA A 20 5.59 -8.06 5.33
C ALA A 20 4.11 -7.66 5.21
N ALA A 21 3.31 -8.46 4.51
CA ALA A 21 1.87 -8.21 4.31
C ALA A 21 0.98 -8.76 5.43
N LEU A 22 1.47 -9.75 6.18
CA LEU A 22 0.76 -10.28 7.34
C LEU A 22 1.26 -9.61 8.62
N LEU A 23 0.34 -9.17 9.48
CA LEU A 23 0.70 -8.78 10.84
C LEU A 23 1.47 -9.94 11.52
N PRO A 24 2.45 -9.66 12.39
CA PRO A 24 3.29 -10.68 13.02
C PRO A 24 2.50 -11.84 13.66
N ALA A 25 1.38 -11.52 14.31
CA ALA A 25 0.47 -12.51 14.91
C ALA A 25 -0.24 -13.40 13.86
N THR A 26 -0.67 -12.83 12.74
CA THR A 26 -1.28 -13.59 11.64
C THR A 26 -0.27 -14.43 10.86
N HIS A 27 0.98 -13.98 10.79
CA HIS A 27 2.06 -14.73 10.17
C HIS A 27 2.36 -16.03 10.92
N ALA A 28 2.51 -15.97 12.24
CA ALA A 28 2.73 -17.17 13.07
C ALA A 28 1.57 -18.18 12.94
N HIS A 29 0.32 -17.70 12.89
CA HIS A 29 -0.85 -18.55 12.69
C HIS A 29 -0.90 -19.17 11.28
N PHE A 30 -0.48 -18.44 10.25
CA PHE A 30 -0.33 -18.96 8.89
C PHE A 30 0.71 -20.08 8.83
N VAL A 31 1.91 -19.84 9.37
CA VAL A 31 3.00 -20.84 9.40
C VAL A 31 2.57 -22.11 10.13
N ARG A 32 1.92 -21.97 11.29
CA ARG A 32 1.41 -23.12 12.06
C ARG A 32 0.41 -23.95 11.24
N ARG A 33 -0.55 -23.31 10.56
CA ARG A 33 -1.53 -24.01 9.72
C ARG A 33 -0.92 -24.61 8.46
N TRP A 34 0.07 -23.94 7.87
CA TRP A 34 0.81 -24.46 6.72
C TRP A 34 1.57 -25.74 7.07
N ASN A 35 2.25 -25.75 8.23
CA ASN A 35 2.94 -26.93 8.74
C ASN A 35 1.98 -28.09 9.02
N LEU A 36 0.80 -27.81 9.59
CA LEU A 36 -0.24 -28.83 9.81
C LEU A 36 -0.79 -29.40 8.49
N LEU A 37 -1.02 -28.54 7.50
CA LEU A 37 -1.46 -28.95 6.16
C LEU A 37 -0.43 -29.90 5.52
N ARG A 38 0.86 -29.54 5.57
CA ARG A 38 1.96 -30.35 5.05
C ARG A 38 2.03 -31.72 5.75
N PHE A 39 1.94 -31.74 7.08
CA PHE A 39 1.93 -32.96 7.86
C PHE A 39 0.77 -33.89 7.47
N LYS A 40 -0.45 -33.34 7.37
CA LYS A 40 -1.64 -34.11 6.98
C LYS A 40 -1.55 -34.65 5.55
N MET A 41 -0.97 -33.90 4.61
CA MET A 41 -0.70 -34.37 3.25
C MET A 41 0.29 -35.54 3.24
N GLN A 42 1.39 -35.43 4.00
CA GLN A 42 2.37 -36.51 4.11
C GLN A 42 1.76 -37.77 4.74
N ARG A 43 0.94 -37.63 5.79
CA ARG A 43 0.20 -38.76 6.37
C ARG A 43 -0.78 -39.38 5.38
N ALA A 44 -1.55 -38.57 4.66
CA ALA A 44 -2.47 -39.07 3.64
C ALA A 44 -1.72 -39.87 2.57
N SER A 45 -0.58 -39.37 2.08
CA SER A 45 0.31 -40.07 1.14
C SER A 45 0.83 -41.39 1.70
N MET A 46 1.30 -41.40 2.95
CA MET A 46 1.83 -42.59 3.62
C MET A 46 0.75 -43.68 3.78
N TYR A 47 -0.45 -43.31 4.22
CA TYR A 47 -1.55 -44.28 4.35
C TYR A 47 -2.05 -44.77 2.99
N LEU A 48 -1.95 -43.94 1.96
CA LEU A 48 -2.27 -44.34 0.59
C LEU A 48 -1.30 -45.40 0.06
N SER A 49 0.01 -45.26 0.31
CA SER A 49 1.00 -46.27 -0.07
C SER A 49 0.87 -47.58 0.72
N LEU A 50 0.39 -47.49 1.96
CA LEU A 50 0.07 -48.66 2.79
C LEU A 50 -1.29 -49.31 2.42
N HIS A 51 -1.95 -48.85 1.34
CA HIS A 51 -3.27 -49.32 0.93
C HIS A 51 -4.35 -49.17 2.03
N ASN A 52 -4.13 -48.29 3.01
CA ASN A 52 -5.08 -47.97 4.07
C ASN A 52 -5.92 -46.75 3.65
N TYR A 53 -6.87 -47.01 2.76
CA TYR A 53 -7.69 -45.98 2.12
C TYR A 53 -8.59 -45.22 3.11
N ASN A 54 -9.11 -45.88 4.14
CA ASN A 54 -9.98 -45.25 5.13
C ASN A 54 -9.24 -44.14 5.90
N THR A 55 -8.01 -44.44 6.34
CA THR A 55 -7.19 -43.46 7.07
C THR A 55 -6.67 -42.37 6.15
N ALA A 56 -6.26 -42.73 4.93
CA ALA A 56 -5.86 -41.77 3.91
C ALA A 56 -7.01 -40.78 3.58
N LEU A 57 -8.24 -41.29 3.42
CA LEU A 57 -9.43 -40.48 3.14
C LEU A 57 -9.79 -39.55 4.31
N PHE A 58 -9.63 -40.02 5.54
CA PHE A 58 -9.82 -39.18 6.74
C PHE A 58 -8.88 -37.97 6.72
N TYR A 59 -7.57 -38.19 6.53
CA TYR A 59 -6.60 -37.10 6.43
C TYR A 59 -6.91 -36.19 5.24
N ALA A 60 -7.22 -36.75 4.07
CA ALA A 60 -7.55 -35.98 2.87
C ALA A 60 -8.79 -35.08 3.05
N ARG A 61 -9.84 -35.56 3.71
CA ARG A 61 -11.02 -34.75 4.03
C ARG A 61 -10.69 -33.63 5.01
N SER A 62 -9.87 -33.93 6.02
CA SER A 62 -9.46 -32.94 7.02
C SER A 62 -8.66 -31.76 6.42
N LEU A 63 -7.94 -31.98 5.31
CA LEU A 63 -7.20 -30.94 4.59
C LEU A 63 -8.09 -29.80 4.08
N ARG A 64 -9.36 -30.08 3.73
CA ARG A 64 -10.26 -29.05 3.18
C ARG A 64 -10.45 -27.88 4.15
N HIS A 65 -10.53 -28.18 5.45
CA HIS A 65 -10.69 -27.15 6.48
C HIS A 65 -9.43 -26.29 6.62
N ASP A 66 -8.25 -26.90 6.56
CA ASP A 66 -6.98 -26.18 6.63
C ASP A 66 -6.77 -25.29 5.40
N VAL A 67 -7.06 -25.80 4.20
CA VAL A 67 -7.01 -25.01 2.96
C VAL A 67 -7.98 -23.83 3.00
N LYS A 68 -9.21 -24.04 3.47
CA LYS A 68 -10.20 -22.96 3.60
C LYS A 68 -9.74 -21.87 4.56
N ALA A 69 -9.14 -22.25 5.69
CA ALA A 69 -8.63 -21.30 6.68
C ALA A 69 -7.41 -20.53 6.17
N ILE A 70 -6.46 -21.21 5.51
CA ILE A 70 -5.30 -20.57 4.89
C ILE A 70 -5.75 -19.58 3.81
N ARG A 71 -6.70 -19.97 2.96
CA ARG A 71 -7.29 -19.09 1.95
C ARG A 71 -7.93 -17.85 2.58
N ALA A 72 -8.66 -18.00 3.68
CA ALA A 72 -9.28 -16.87 4.38
C ALA A 72 -8.23 -15.90 4.95
N LEU A 73 -7.11 -16.41 5.48
CA LEU A 73 -5.99 -15.60 5.96
C LEU A 73 -5.35 -14.81 4.82
N VAL A 74 -5.02 -15.47 3.71
CA VAL A 74 -4.39 -14.83 2.54
C VAL A 74 -5.31 -13.77 1.94
N LEU A 75 -6.61 -14.06 1.79
CA LEU A 75 -7.58 -13.08 1.28
C LEU A 75 -7.74 -11.88 2.22
N ARG A 76 -7.71 -12.09 3.54
CA ARG A 76 -7.78 -11.01 4.53
C ARG A 76 -6.53 -10.13 4.47
N ALA A 77 -5.34 -10.72 4.38
CA ALA A 77 -4.10 -9.98 4.19
C ALA A 77 -4.10 -9.18 2.87
N GLY A 78 -4.58 -9.80 1.78
CA GLY A 78 -4.76 -9.14 0.49
C GLY A 78 -5.68 -7.91 0.55
N LYS A 79 -6.79 -8.00 1.28
CA LYS A 79 -7.68 -6.85 1.51
C LYS A 79 -6.99 -5.71 2.25
N PHE A 80 -6.23 -6.03 3.30
CA PHE A 80 -5.55 -5.03 4.12
C PHE A 80 -4.50 -4.24 3.31
N VAL A 81 -3.76 -4.95 2.45
CA VAL A 81 -2.79 -4.29 1.56
C VAL A 81 -3.48 -3.50 0.47
N HIS A 82 -4.57 -4.02 -0.10
CA HIS A 82 -5.34 -3.26 -1.10
C HIS A 82 -5.90 -1.97 -0.51
N SER A 83 -6.41 -1.98 0.73
CA SER A 83 -6.85 -0.75 1.42
C SER A 83 -5.70 0.21 1.70
N TYR A 84 -4.53 -0.29 2.11
CA TYR A 84 -3.38 0.57 2.37
C TYR A 84 -2.88 1.27 1.09
N VAL A 85 -2.75 0.52 -0.01
CA VAL A 85 -2.34 1.06 -1.32
C VAL A 85 -3.38 2.04 -1.86
N ALA A 86 -4.68 1.80 -1.64
CA ALA A 86 -5.73 2.74 -2.02
C ALA A 86 -5.61 4.08 -1.27
N CYS A 87 -5.36 4.06 0.04
CA CYS A 87 -5.18 5.29 0.82
C CYS A 87 -3.92 6.08 0.41
N VAL A 88 -2.84 5.40 0.02
CA VAL A 88 -1.64 6.09 -0.51
C VAL A 88 -1.95 6.81 -1.82
N ASN A 89 -2.90 6.29 -2.61
CA ASN A 89 -3.26 6.82 -3.91
C ASN A 89 -4.54 7.67 -3.88
N ASP A 90 -4.97 8.13 -2.71
CA ASP A 90 -6.24 8.83 -2.57
C ASP A 90 -6.21 10.20 -3.28
N PRO A 91 -7.17 10.47 -4.20
CA PRO A 91 -7.23 11.73 -4.95
C PRO A 91 -7.56 12.94 -4.06
N GLN A 92 -8.03 12.72 -2.82
CA GLN A 92 -8.38 13.78 -1.87
C GLN A 92 -7.15 14.62 -1.48
N GLY A 93 -5.97 14.01 -1.37
CA GLY A 93 -4.72 14.74 -1.10
C GLY A 93 -4.30 15.66 -2.25
N VAL A 94 -4.70 15.35 -3.48
CA VAL A 94 -4.34 16.12 -4.68
C VAL A 94 -5.05 17.48 -4.72
N LEU A 95 -6.31 17.55 -4.30
CA LEU A 95 -7.07 18.81 -4.27
C LEU A 95 -6.55 19.78 -3.21
N LEU A 96 -6.27 19.27 -2.00
CA LEU A 96 -5.66 20.07 -0.93
C LEU A 96 -4.26 20.55 -1.32
N GLY A 97 -3.44 19.67 -1.93
CA GLY A 97 -2.13 20.06 -2.46
C GLY A 97 -2.24 21.17 -3.50
N ARG A 98 -3.17 21.05 -4.46
CA ARG A 98 -3.42 22.08 -5.48
C ARG A 98 -3.83 23.43 -4.87
N ALA A 99 -4.70 23.43 -3.84
CA ALA A 99 -5.12 24.64 -3.17
C ALA A 99 -3.94 25.35 -2.47
N VAL A 100 -3.07 24.60 -1.80
CA VAL A 100 -1.87 25.14 -1.15
C VAL A 100 -0.92 25.80 -2.16
N TYR A 101 -0.69 25.15 -3.31
CA TYR A 101 0.16 25.72 -4.37
C TYR A 101 -0.44 26.97 -5.02
N LEU A 102 -1.76 27.00 -5.25
CA LEU A 102 -2.42 28.17 -5.81
C LEU A 102 -2.40 29.37 -4.86
N LEU A 103 -2.69 29.15 -3.58
CA LEU A 103 -2.66 30.22 -2.57
C LEU A 103 -1.23 30.70 -2.31
N GLY A 104 -0.26 29.80 -2.25
CA GLY A 104 1.17 30.14 -2.13
C GLY A 104 1.71 30.89 -3.34
N GLY A 105 1.30 30.49 -4.55
CA GLY A 105 1.67 31.17 -5.79
C GLY A 105 1.08 32.58 -5.88
N ALA A 106 -0.19 32.73 -5.51
CA ALA A 106 -0.87 34.02 -5.51
C ALA A 106 -0.24 35.01 -4.51
N SER A 107 0.12 34.56 -3.30
CA SER A 107 0.75 35.42 -2.30
C SER A 107 2.13 35.91 -2.73
N LEU A 108 2.94 35.04 -3.35
CA LEU A 108 4.23 35.41 -3.94
C LEU A 108 4.09 36.41 -5.10
N ALA A 109 3.11 36.20 -5.98
CA ALA A 109 2.85 37.11 -7.11
C ALA A 109 2.43 38.51 -6.61
N ILE A 110 1.56 38.58 -5.60
CA ILE A 110 1.15 39.85 -4.98
C ILE A 110 2.35 40.56 -4.33
N ALA A 111 3.18 39.82 -3.60
CA ALA A 111 4.38 40.38 -2.96
C ALA A 111 5.37 40.93 -4.00
N ALA A 112 5.61 40.19 -5.09
CA ALA A 112 6.47 40.63 -6.19
C ALA A 112 5.93 41.90 -6.88
N TYR A 113 4.62 41.97 -7.12
CA TYR A 113 3.99 43.14 -7.70
C TYR A 113 4.14 44.38 -6.81
N LEU A 114 3.89 44.25 -5.51
CA LEU A 114 4.04 45.35 -4.55
C LEU A 114 5.51 45.81 -4.43
N ALA A 115 6.46 44.87 -4.41
CA ALA A 115 7.89 45.19 -4.38
C ALA A 115 8.31 45.95 -5.64
N LEU A 116 7.87 45.50 -6.82
CA LEU A 116 8.15 46.17 -8.09
C LEU A 116 7.58 47.60 -8.11
N HIS A 117 6.35 47.78 -7.64
CA HIS A 117 5.73 49.11 -7.59
C HIS A 117 6.49 50.07 -6.66
N ARG A 118 6.95 49.58 -5.50
CA ARG A 118 7.80 50.37 -4.57
C ARG A 118 9.15 50.74 -5.19
N LEU A 119 9.80 49.82 -5.89
CA LEU A 119 11.07 50.09 -6.58
C LEU A 119 10.92 51.14 -7.68
N LEU A 120 9.86 51.04 -8.48
CA LEU A 120 9.55 52.02 -9.52
C LEU A 120 9.26 53.41 -8.91
N ALA A 121 8.53 53.48 -7.79
CA ALA A 121 8.28 54.72 -7.07
C ALA A 121 9.57 55.37 -6.54
N MET A 122 10.48 54.60 -5.92
CA MET A 122 11.78 55.10 -5.46
C MET A 122 12.65 55.61 -6.62
N ARG A 123 12.67 54.90 -7.75
CA ARG A 123 13.44 55.31 -8.94
C ARG A 123 12.93 56.64 -9.54
N ARG A 124 11.62 56.90 -9.47
CA ARG A 124 11.03 58.19 -9.90
C ARG A 124 11.42 59.34 -8.97
N SER A 125 11.40 59.13 -7.65
CA SER A 125 11.83 60.13 -6.65
C SER A 125 13.32 60.49 -6.79
N SER A 126 14.18 59.49 -7.00
CA SER A 126 15.62 59.71 -7.22
C SER A 126 15.90 60.55 -8.47
N LYS A 127 15.20 60.30 -9.58
CA LYS A 127 15.32 61.14 -10.80
C LYS A 127 14.82 62.57 -10.60
N ALA A 128 13.77 62.78 -9.80
CA ALA A 128 13.25 64.12 -9.49
C ALA A 128 14.20 64.93 -8.60
N SER A 129 14.90 64.27 -7.66
CA SER A 129 15.91 64.90 -6.80
C SER A 129 17.17 65.30 -7.58
N PHE A 130 17.61 64.46 -8.53
CA PHE A 130 18.77 64.76 -9.39
C PHE A 130 18.51 65.95 -10.32
N LYS A 131 17.30 66.09 -10.88
CA LYS A 131 16.93 67.19 -11.77
C LYS A 131 16.85 68.56 -11.08
N LYS A 132 16.71 68.61 -9.74
CA LYS A 132 16.70 69.86 -8.96
C LYS A 132 18.10 70.34 -8.56
N ARG A 133 19.14 69.55 -8.83
CA ARG A 133 20.53 69.79 -8.42
C ARG A 133 21.46 70.14 -9.60
N LEU A 134 20.91 70.17 -10.81
CA LEU A 134 21.48 70.73 -12.05
C LEU A 134 20.77 72.05 -12.35
#